data_AF-A0A3M2BLI7-F1
#
_entry.id   AF-A0A3M2BLI7-F1
#
_cell.length_a   1.000
_cell.length_b   1.000
_cell.length_c   1.000
_cell.angle_alpha   90.00
_cell.angle_beta   90.00
_cell.angle_gamma   90.00
#
_symmetry.space_group_name_H-M   'P 1'
#
loop_
_entity.id
_entity.type
_entity.pdbx_description
1 polymer ?
#
loop_
_entity_poly.entity_id
_entity_poly.type
_entity_poly.pdbx_seq_one_letter_code
_entity_poly.pdbx_strand_id
1 'polypeptide(L)'
;MQAVLDALAGAEVEGMKVETRGFSLTPRYRRDREGNMTADGYLAANTVRVTMPDLDAVGPIIDAAIRAGANRVDGLSYSSTEAPAARLEALRRAVASAEAEAEAVAGALGLELGPPLEVRVAGAPRAAPETVQL
;
A
#
# COMPACT_ATOMS: atom_id res chain seq x y z
N MET A 1 8.84 -21.24 -7.14
CA MET A 1 9.02 -20.12 -6.18
C MET A 1 10.49 -19.83 -5.93
N GLN A 2 11.34 -20.82 -5.61
CA GLN A 2 12.78 -20.59 -5.44
C GLN A 2 13.41 -19.81 -6.61
N ALA A 3 13.14 -20.23 -7.85
CA ALA A 3 13.60 -19.52 -9.05
C ALA A 3 13.19 -18.04 -9.13
N VAL A 4 12.01 -17.67 -8.60
CA VAL A 4 11.55 -16.27 -8.55
C VAL A 4 12.36 -15.48 -7.53
N LEU A 5 12.60 -16.06 -6.34
CA LEU A 5 13.42 -15.41 -5.31
C LEU A 5 14.86 -15.23 -5.79
N ASP A 6 15.43 -16.23 -6.47
CA ASP A 6 16.78 -16.17 -7.03
C ASP A 6 16.86 -15.12 -8.16
N ALA A 7 15.85 -15.06 -9.03
CA ALA A 7 15.79 -14.04 -10.10
C ALA A 7 15.68 -12.62 -9.54
N LEU A 8 14.92 -12.43 -8.46
CA LEU A 8 14.83 -11.13 -7.78
C LEU A 8 16.15 -10.79 -7.07
N ALA A 9 16.79 -11.74 -6.41
CA ALA A 9 18.08 -11.51 -5.75
C ALA A 9 19.19 -11.17 -6.76
N GLY A 10 19.18 -11.81 -7.94
CA GLY A 10 20.16 -11.59 -9.01
C GLY A 10 19.96 -10.30 -9.82
N ALA A 11 18.89 -9.53 -9.56
CA ALA A 11 18.67 -8.26 -10.25
C ALA A 11 19.51 -7.10 -9.69
N GLU A 12 20.19 -7.29 -8.56
CA GLU A 12 21.18 -6.37 -7.96
C GLU A 12 20.72 -4.90 -7.86
N VAL A 13 19.43 -4.66 -7.58
CA VAL A 13 18.89 -3.31 -7.38
C VAL A 13 19.24 -2.80 -5.98
N GLU A 14 19.93 -1.67 -5.91
CA GLU A 14 20.33 -1.06 -4.64
C GLU A 14 19.12 -0.72 -3.77
N GLY A 15 19.19 -1.07 -2.48
CA GLY A 15 18.10 -0.82 -1.53
C GLY A 15 16.83 -1.65 -1.77
N MET A 16 16.85 -2.59 -2.73
CA MET A 16 15.74 -3.51 -2.94
C MET A 16 15.61 -4.50 -1.78
N LYS A 17 14.39 -4.65 -1.29
CA LYS A 17 14.01 -5.58 -0.23
C LYS A 17 12.96 -6.54 -0.75
N VAL A 18 13.23 -7.84 -0.60
CA VAL A 18 12.33 -8.92 -1.00
C VAL A 18 11.84 -9.64 0.26
N GLU A 19 10.52 -9.69 0.43
CA GLU A 19 9.87 -10.30 1.60
C GLU A 19 8.80 -11.29 1.16
N THR A 20 8.84 -12.53 1.64
CA THR A 20 7.71 -13.45 1.50
C THR A 20 6.59 -13.04 2.46
N ARG A 21 5.46 -12.59 1.93
CA ARG A 21 4.30 -12.09 2.70
C ARG A 21 3.40 -13.19 3.22
N GLY A 22 3.32 -14.31 2.51
CA GLY A 22 2.45 -15.41 2.89
C GLY A 22 2.45 -16.57 1.92
N PHE A 23 2.02 -17.71 2.42
CA PHE A 23 1.78 -18.93 1.67
C PHE A 23 0.40 -19.46 2.05
N SER A 24 -0.43 -19.78 1.07
CA SER A 24 -1.75 -20.35 1.27
C SER A 24 -1.95 -21.56 0.38
N LEU A 25 -2.56 -22.61 0.92
CA LEU A 25 -2.95 -23.81 0.18
C LEU A 25 -4.46 -23.99 0.33
N THR A 26 -5.18 -23.93 -0.79
CA THR A 26 -6.65 -24.03 -0.79
C THR A 26 -7.08 -25.23 -1.63
N PRO A 27 -7.90 -26.15 -1.11
CA PRO A 27 -8.43 -27.25 -1.91
C PRO A 27 -9.27 -26.71 -3.06
N ARG A 28 -9.10 -27.33 -4.23
CA ARG A 28 -9.98 -27.11 -5.39
C ARG A 28 -11.04 -28.19 -5.36
N TYR A 29 -12.29 -27.76 -5.48
CA TYR A 29 -13.43 -28.66 -5.55
C TYR A 29 -14.02 -28.60 -6.94
N ARG A 30 -14.29 -29.78 -7.50
CA ARG A 30 -15.03 -29.96 -8.75
C ARG A 30 -16.41 -30.48 -8.42
N ARG A 31 -17.43 -29.90 -9.05
CA ARG A 31 -18.79 -30.42 -9.01
C ARG A 31 -18.99 -31.34 -10.21
N ASP A 32 -19.46 -32.56 -9.98
CA ASP A 32 -19.82 -33.49 -11.06
C ASP A 32 -21.23 -33.20 -11.63
N ARG A 33 -21.69 -34.02 -12.58
CA ARG A 33 -23.03 -33.89 -13.19
C ARG A 33 -24.17 -34.25 -12.23
N GLU A 34 -23.88 -34.98 -11.16
CA GLU A 34 -24.85 -35.47 -10.17
C GLU A 34 -24.95 -34.52 -8.96
N GLY A 35 -24.09 -33.50 -8.90
CA GLY A 35 -24.08 -32.46 -7.86
C GLY A 35 -23.10 -32.73 -6.72
N ASN A 36 -22.33 -33.82 -6.75
CA ASN A 36 -21.36 -34.12 -5.71
C ASN A 36 -20.13 -33.21 -5.86
N MET A 37 -19.61 -32.75 -4.72
CA MET A 37 -18.37 -31.99 -4.66
C MET A 37 -17.21 -32.90 -4.28
N THR A 38 -16.24 -33.05 -5.17
CA THR A 38 -15.02 -33.82 -4.91
C THR A 38 -13.83 -32.88 -4.95
N ALA A 39 -12.96 -32.94 -3.93
CA ALA A 39 -11.69 -32.25 -3.98
C ALA A 39 -10.80 -32.93 -5.03
N ASP A 40 -10.40 -32.19 -6.07
CA ASP A 40 -9.66 -32.72 -7.22
C ASP A 40 -8.24 -32.16 -7.34
N GLY A 41 -7.84 -31.34 -6.36
CA GLY A 41 -6.49 -30.80 -6.26
C GLY A 41 -6.39 -29.70 -5.22
N TYR A 42 -5.27 -29.00 -5.23
CA TYR A 42 -5.02 -27.85 -4.36
C TYR A 42 -4.43 -26.71 -5.19
N LEU A 43 -4.78 -25.49 -4.82
CA LEU A 43 -4.17 -24.26 -5.29
C LEU A 43 -3.21 -23.78 -4.21
N ALA A 44 -1.91 -23.79 -4.51
CA ALA A 44 -0.91 -23.12 -3.70
C ALA A 44 -0.71 -21.70 -4.24
N ALA A 45 -0.76 -20.70 -3.35
CA ALA A 45 -0.38 -19.34 -3.65
C ALA A 45 0.72 -18.90 -2.69
N ASN A 46 1.76 -18.28 -3.24
CA ASN A 46 2.84 -17.67 -2.47
C ASN A 46 2.98 -16.22 -2.93
N THR A 47 2.92 -15.30 -1.99
CA THR A 47 3.00 -13.87 -2.27
C THR A 47 4.32 -13.33 -1.77
N VAL A 48 5.07 -12.68 -2.67
CA VAL A 48 6.30 -11.97 -2.37
C VAL A 48 6.05 -10.48 -2.55
N ARG A 49 6.53 -9.66 -1.62
CA ARG A 49 6.57 -8.21 -1.74
C ARG A 49 7.99 -7.78 -2.05
N VAL A 50 8.12 -6.94 -3.06
CA VAL A 50 9.37 -6.25 -3.39
C VAL A 50 9.18 -4.77 -3.09
N THR A 51 10.12 -4.18 -2.36
CA THR A 51 10.19 -2.74 -2.10
C THR A 51 11.54 -2.24 -2.60
N MET A 52 11.56 -1.20 -3.42
CA MET A 52 12.80 -0.65 -3.98
C MET A 52 12.69 0.88 -4.09
N PRO A 53 13.81 1.61 -3.97
CA PRO A 53 13.83 3.07 -4.14
C PRO A 53 13.85 3.49 -5.61
N ASP A 54 14.41 2.66 -6.49
CA ASP A 54 14.54 2.94 -7.92
C ASP A 54 13.24 2.62 -8.67
N LEU A 55 12.64 3.65 -9.27
CA LEU A 55 11.40 3.51 -10.04
C LEU A 55 11.65 2.96 -11.45
N ASP A 56 12.83 3.20 -12.03
CA ASP A 56 13.17 2.74 -13.38
C ASP A 56 13.40 1.22 -13.40
N ALA A 57 13.79 0.65 -12.26
CA ALA A 57 13.96 -0.79 -12.07
C ALA A 57 12.63 -1.58 -11.99
N VAL A 58 11.48 -0.92 -11.82
CA VAL A 58 10.19 -1.59 -11.60
C VAL A 58 9.82 -2.51 -12.76
N GLY A 59 9.91 -2.02 -14.00
CA GLY A 59 9.59 -2.79 -15.21
C GLY A 59 10.49 -4.04 -15.36
N PRO A 60 11.83 -3.87 -15.41
CA PRO A 60 12.77 -4.98 -15.47
C PRO A 60 12.58 -6.04 -14.37
N ILE A 61 12.24 -5.63 -13.15
CA ILE A 61 11.99 -6.54 -12.03
C ILE A 61 10.72 -7.37 -12.24
N ILE A 62 9.64 -6.74 -12.71
CA ILE A 62 8.41 -7.46 -13.06
C ILE A 62 8.69 -8.49 -14.16
N ASP A 63 9.42 -8.10 -15.21
CA ASP A 63 9.76 -8.99 -16.31
C ASP A 63 10.66 -10.16 -15.86
N ALA A 64 11.61 -9.91 -14.95
CA ALA A 64 12.44 -10.96 -14.35
C ALA A 64 11.59 -11.94 -13.53
N ALA A 65 10.69 -11.44 -12.68
CA ALA A 65 9.81 -12.26 -11.86
C ALA A 65 8.88 -13.13 -12.72
N ILE A 66 8.28 -12.57 -13.78
CA ILE A 66 7.39 -13.29 -14.69
C ILE A 66 8.16 -14.39 -15.43
N ARG A 67 9.34 -14.07 -15.98
CA ARG A 67 10.20 -15.08 -16.65
C ARG A 67 10.61 -16.21 -15.71
N ALA A 68 10.76 -15.93 -14.42
CA ALA A 68 11.08 -16.92 -13.39
C ALA A 68 9.87 -17.73 -12.89
N GLY A 69 8.65 -17.43 -13.36
CA GLY A 69 7.43 -18.19 -13.08
C GLY A 69 6.43 -17.50 -12.16
N ALA A 70 6.62 -16.22 -11.82
CA ALA A 70 5.54 -15.43 -11.23
C ALA A 70 4.42 -15.24 -12.28
N ASN A 71 3.18 -15.39 -11.87
CA ASN A 71 2.03 -15.42 -12.77
C ASN A 71 0.92 -14.43 -12.38
N ARG A 72 1.15 -13.63 -11.33
CA ARG A 72 0.22 -12.61 -10.86
C ARG A 72 0.99 -11.46 -10.21
N VAL A 73 0.64 -10.23 -10.57
CA VAL A 73 1.07 -9.01 -9.88
C VAL A 73 -0.16 -8.44 -9.19
N ASP A 74 -0.16 -8.47 -7.85
CA ASP A 74 -1.33 -8.08 -7.05
C ASP A 74 -1.55 -6.57 -7.00
N GLY A 75 -0.55 -5.77 -7.37
CA GLY A 75 -0.64 -4.32 -7.50
C GLY A 75 0.70 -3.63 -7.29
N LEU A 76 0.77 -2.36 -7.71
CA LEU A 76 1.90 -1.48 -7.47
C LEU A 76 1.47 -0.38 -6.50
N SER A 77 2.36 -0.02 -5.58
CA SER A 77 2.13 1.07 -4.64
C SER A 77 3.39 1.91 -4.57
N TYR A 78 3.22 3.21 -4.77
CA TYR A 78 4.29 4.19 -4.66
C TYR A 78 4.16 4.93 -3.34
N SER A 79 5.30 5.22 -2.72
CA SER A 79 5.36 5.97 -1.47
C SER A 79 6.65 6.77 -1.42
N SER A 80 6.58 7.98 -0.89
CA SER A 80 7.77 8.79 -0.61
C SER A 80 8.30 8.51 0.79
N THR A 81 9.63 8.48 0.94
CA THR A 81 10.29 8.45 2.25
C THR A 81 10.00 9.70 3.08
N GLU A 82 9.67 10.81 2.41
CA GLU A 82 9.33 12.10 3.04
C GLU A 82 7.87 12.18 3.47
N ALA A 83 7.02 11.22 3.08
CA ALA A 83 5.59 11.23 3.39
C ALA A 83 5.28 11.37 4.90
N PRO A 84 6.01 10.73 5.84
CA PRO A 84 5.79 10.94 7.27
C PRO A 84 6.09 12.38 7.71
N ALA A 85 7.19 12.97 7.24
CA ALA A 85 7.57 14.34 7.58
C ALA A 85 6.56 15.35 7.02
N ALA A 86 6.18 15.18 5.75
CA ALA A 86 5.15 16.00 5.09
C ALA A 86 3.80 15.91 5.81
N ARG A 87 3.41 14.72 6.30
CA ARG A 87 2.18 14.55 7.09
C ARG A 87 2.20 15.36 8.39
N LEU A 88 3.32 15.35 9.13
CA LEU A 88 3.45 16.13 10.36
C LEU A 88 3.32 17.62 10.09
N GLU A 89 3.93 18.09 9.00
CA GLU A 89 3.81 19.49 8.58
C GLU A 89 2.37 19.85 8.17
N ALA A 90 1.70 18.99 7.41
CA ALA A 90 0.29 19.17 7.05
C ALA A 90 -0.61 19.25 8.29
N LEU A 91 -0.35 18.43 9.32
CA LEU A 91 -1.13 18.46 10.57
C LEU A 91 -0.94 19.79 11.33
N ARG A 92 0.28 20.34 11.38
CA ARG A 92 0.50 21.66 12.02
C ARG A 92 -0.31 22.76 11.34
N ARG A 93 -0.33 22.76 9.99
CA ARG A 93 -1.12 23.72 9.21
C ARG A 93 -2.62 23.51 9.39
N ALA A 94 -3.07 22.26 9.46
CA ALA A 94 -4.49 21.95 9.71
C ALA A 94 -4.95 22.45 11.09
N VAL A 95 -4.11 22.31 12.12
CA VAL A 95 -4.41 22.85 13.46
C VAL A 95 -4.48 24.37 13.42
N ALA A 96 -3.52 25.06 12.80
CA ALA A 96 -3.55 26.52 12.68
C ALA A 96 -4.81 27.03 11.94
N SER A 97 -5.25 26.31 10.90
CA SER A 97 -6.52 26.61 10.20
C SER A 97 -7.73 26.43 11.12
N ALA A 98 -7.77 25.32 11.86
CA ALA A 98 -8.88 25.03 12.77
C ALA A 98 -8.97 26.04 13.93
N GLU A 99 -7.83 26.49 14.45
CA GLU A 99 -7.77 27.55 15.47
C GLU A 99 -8.32 28.88 14.92
N ALA A 100 -7.89 29.30 13.72
CA ALA A 100 -8.39 30.52 13.10
C ALA A 100 -9.91 30.49 12.83
N GLU A 101 -10.44 29.35 12.39
CA GLU A 101 -11.89 29.16 12.24
C GLU A 101 -12.63 29.23 13.59
N ALA A 102 -12.07 28.60 14.63
CA ALA A 102 -12.66 28.63 15.96
C ALA A 102 -12.65 30.03 16.58
N GLU A 103 -11.57 30.80 16.41
CA GLU A 103 -11.47 32.21 16.83
C GLU A 103 -12.53 33.07 16.13
N ALA A 104 -12.73 32.89 14.82
CA ALA A 104 -13.74 33.63 14.07
C ALA A 104 -15.17 33.35 14.57
N VAL A 105 -15.48 32.08 14.87
CA VAL A 105 -16.78 31.68 15.42
C VAL A 105 -16.99 32.21 16.84
N ALA A 106 -15.99 32.08 17.72
CA ALA A 106 -16.06 32.59 19.08
C ALA A 106 -16.24 34.13 19.09
N GLY A 107 -15.44 34.83 18.28
CA GLY A 107 -15.52 36.28 18.13
C GLY A 107 -16.88 36.76 17.63
N ALA A 108 -17.49 36.04 16.68
CA ALA A 108 -18.85 36.34 16.21
C ALA A 108 -19.93 36.19 17.30
N LEU A 109 -19.67 35.37 18.32
CA LEU A 109 -20.53 35.18 19.49
C LEU A 109 -20.19 36.14 20.65
N GLY A 110 -19.16 36.99 20.50
CA GLY A 110 -18.66 37.85 21.57
C GLY A 110 -17.94 37.08 22.69
N LEU A 111 -17.41 35.90 22.38
CA LEU A 111 -16.69 35.02 23.29
C LEU A 111 -15.21 34.92 22.90
N GLU A 112 -14.37 34.51 23.85
CA GLU A 112 -12.98 34.17 23.60
C GLU A 112 -12.81 32.66 23.38
N LEU A 113 -11.84 32.28 22.53
CA LEU A 113 -11.54 30.86 22.30
C LEU A 113 -10.92 30.24 23.56
N GLY A 114 -11.55 29.18 24.06
CA GLY A 114 -11.09 28.41 25.21
C GLY A 114 -10.22 27.21 24.83
N PRO A 115 -9.80 26.39 25.82
CA PRO A 115 -9.00 25.19 25.57
C PRO A 115 -9.79 24.15 24.74
N PRO A 116 -9.12 23.36 23.88
CA PRO A 116 -9.77 22.35 23.06
C PRO A 116 -10.35 21.23 23.94
N LEU A 117 -11.63 20.91 23.73
CA LEU A 117 -12.31 19.80 24.41
C LEU A 117 -12.05 18.45 23.72
N GLU A 118 -11.91 18.46 22.40
CA GLU A 118 -11.68 17.27 21.59
C GLU A 118 -10.83 17.63 20.37
N VAL A 119 -9.83 16.80 20.08
CA VAL A 119 -9.04 16.89 18.86
C VAL A 119 -9.23 15.61 18.07
N ARG A 120 -9.86 15.72 16.90
CA ARG A 120 -10.02 14.60 15.96
C ARG A 120 -9.14 14.80 14.76
N VAL A 121 -8.18 13.90 14.58
CA VAL A 121 -7.42 13.81 13.34
C VAL A 121 -8.10 12.77 12.47
N ALA A 122 -8.76 13.21 11.40
CA ALA A 122 -9.25 12.29 10.38
C ALA A 122 -8.04 11.51 9.81
N GLY A 123 -8.23 10.21 9.59
CA GLY A 123 -7.21 9.42 8.89
C GLY A 123 -6.87 10.11 7.57
N ALA A 124 -5.59 10.32 7.31
CA ALA A 124 -5.18 10.88 6.03
C ALA A 124 -5.79 10.01 4.92
N PRO A 125 -6.42 10.59 3.88
CA PRO A 125 -6.67 9.81 2.68
C PRO A 125 -5.32 9.19 2.32
N ARG A 126 -5.29 7.87 2.06
CA ARG A 126 -4.09 7.25 1.50
C ARG A 126 -3.68 8.14 0.35
N ALA A 127 -2.46 8.67 0.38
CA ALA A 127 -1.90 9.39 -0.75
C ALA A 127 -1.94 8.42 -1.93
N ALA A 128 -3.02 8.49 -2.71
CA ALA A 128 -3.10 7.79 -3.97
C ALA A 128 -2.17 8.56 -4.89
N PRO A 129 -1.36 7.89 -5.73
CA PRO A 129 -0.61 8.59 -6.76
C PRO A 129 -1.62 9.44 -7.56
N GLU A 130 -1.42 10.75 -7.57
CA GLU A 130 -2.17 11.62 -8.46
C GLU A 130 -1.84 11.18 -9.89
N THR A 131 -2.88 10.82 -10.65
CA THR A 131 -2.71 10.49 -12.06
C THR A 131 -2.44 11.80 -12.77
N VAL A 132 -1.17 12.09 -13.06
CA VAL A 132 -0.82 13.16 -14.00
C VAL A 132 -1.29 12.68 -15.37
N GLN A 133 -2.45 13.17 -15.81
CA GLN A 133 -2.85 13.03 -17.20
C GLN A 133 -1.91 13.92 -18.02
N LEU A 134 -1.06 13.27 -18.82
CA LEU A 134 -0.32 13.90 -19.90
C LEU A 134 -1.26 14.19 -21.08
#